data_AF-A0A9E5Z4L9-F1
#
_entry.id   AF-A0A9E5Z4L9-F1
#
_cell.length_a   1.000
_cell.length_b   1.000
_cell.length_c   1.000
_cell.angle_alpha   90.00
_cell.angle_beta   90.00
_cell.angle_gamma   90.00
#
_symmetry.space_group_name_H-M   'P 1'
#
loop_
_entity.id
_entity.type
_entity.pdbx_description
1 polymer ?
#
loop_
_entity_poly.entity_id
_entity_poly.type
_entity_poly.pdbx_seq_one_letter_code
_entity_poly.pdbx_strand_id
1 'polypeptide(L)'
;KEANELAQLSGGAEVLMRRALELMNSGDLRLACHLADFAGWSAPDDKAIHADRAIVYNKRRDVEMSLMSKGIFKAAARESEEIAKP
;
A
#
# COMPACT_ATOMS: atom_id res chain seq x y z
N LYS A 1 -8.38 -13.09 -5.18
CA LYS A 1 -8.76 -13.39 -6.58
C LYS A 1 -8.76 -12.12 -7.42
N GLU A 2 -9.59 -11.12 -7.10
CA GLU A 2 -9.62 -9.84 -7.82
C GLU A 2 -8.26 -9.11 -7.85
N ALA A 3 -7.55 -9.04 -6.72
CA ALA A 3 -6.21 -8.43 -6.66
C ALA A 3 -5.20 -9.10 -7.61
N ASN A 4 -5.24 -10.44 -7.72
CA ASN A 4 -4.35 -11.19 -8.60
C ASN A 4 -4.66 -10.91 -10.07
N GLU A 5 -5.94 -10.86 -10.44
CA GLU A 5 -6.36 -10.52 -11.81
C GLU A 5 -5.94 -9.09 -12.18
N LEU A 6 -6.15 -8.13 -11.27
CA LEU A 6 -5.74 -6.73 -11.48
C LEU A 6 -4.22 -6.59 -11.58
N ALA A 7 -3.47 -7.31 -10.74
CA ALA A 7 -2.02 -7.36 -10.84
C ALA A 7 -1.60 -7.95 -12.19
N GLN A 8 -2.18 -9.07 -12.61
CA GLN A 8 -1.85 -9.70 -13.89
C GLN A 8 -2.14 -8.78 -15.07
N LEU A 9 -3.29 -8.11 -15.10
CA LEU A 9 -3.63 -7.12 -16.15
C LEU A 9 -2.68 -5.93 -16.17
N SER A 10 -2.13 -5.56 -15.01
CA SER A 10 -1.22 -4.41 -14.85
C SER A 10 0.26 -4.76 -15.05
N GLY A 11 0.61 -6.04 -15.24
CA GLY A 11 2.00 -6.50 -15.38
C GLY A 11 2.68 -6.93 -14.07
N GLY A 12 1.92 -7.14 -12.99
CA GLY A 12 2.37 -7.70 -11.72
C GLY A 12 2.15 -6.78 -10.52
N ALA A 13 2.32 -7.36 -9.32
CA ALA A 13 2.18 -6.66 -8.05
C ALA A 13 3.17 -5.49 -7.90
N GLU A 14 4.41 -5.68 -8.36
CA GLU A 14 5.44 -4.63 -8.36
C GLU A 14 5.07 -3.42 -9.23
N VAL A 15 4.39 -3.63 -10.37
CA VAL A 15 3.95 -2.53 -11.24
C VAL A 15 2.86 -1.71 -10.54
N LEU A 16 1.91 -2.36 -9.88
CA LEU A 16 0.90 -1.70 -9.05
C LEU A 16 1.55 -0.90 -7.92
N MET A 17 2.51 -1.49 -7.20
CA MET A 17 3.18 -0.81 -6.08
C MET A 17 4.01 0.38 -6.55
N ARG A 18 4.79 0.23 -7.63
CA ARG A 18 5.53 1.35 -8.23
C ARG A 18 4.60 2.50 -8.60
N ARG A 19 3.45 2.20 -9.21
CA ARG A 19 2.45 3.22 -9.52
C ARG A 19 1.84 3.84 -8.25
N ALA A 20 1.63 3.07 -7.20
CA ALA A 20 1.18 3.58 -5.91
C ALA A 20 2.18 4.62 -5.32
N LEU A 21 3.48 4.33 -5.37
CA LEU A 21 4.53 5.23 -4.89
C LEU A 21 4.61 6.52 -5.73
N GLU A 22 4.47 6.43 -7.06
CA GLU A 22 4.39 7.61 -7.93
C GLU A 22 3.20 8.51 -7.55
N LEU A 23 2.02 7.91 -7.36
CA LEU A 23 0.80 8.63 -6.98
C LEU A 23 0.93 9.26 -5.59
N MET A 24 1.52 8.54 -4.64
CA MET A 24 1.82 9.05 -3.30
C MET A 24 2.69 10.31 -3.38
N ASN A 25 3.75 10.26 -4.19
CA ASN A 25 4.65 11.40 -4.38
C ASN A 25 3.99 12.58 -5.09
N SER A 26 3.02 12.31 -5.97
CA SER A 26 2.20 13.35 -6.63
C SER A 26 1.06 13.90 -5.77
N GLY A 27 0.80 13.30 -4.61
CA GLY A 27 -0.24 13.74 -3.66
C GLY A 27 -1.60 13.04 -3.79
N ASP A 28 -1.81 12.17 -4.78
CA ASP A 28 -3.02 11.34 -4.88
C ASP A 28 -2.92 10.12 -3.94
N LEU A 29 -2.94 10.41 -2.65
CA LEU A 29 -2.76 9.41 -1.59
C LEU A 29 -3.92 8.42 -1.52
N ARG A 30 -5.12 8.82 -1.94
CA ARG A 30 -6.29 7.92 -1.94
C ARG A 30 -6.09 6.82 -2.97
N LEU A 31 -5.73 7.18 -4.20
CA LEU A 31 -5.47 6.17 -5.23
C LEU A 31 -4.21 5.36 -4.92
N ALA A 32 -3.17 6.00 -4.37
CA ALA A 32 -1.97 5.31 -3.90
C ALA A 32 -2.30 4.16 -2.92
N CYS A 33 -3.14 4.41 -1.90
CA CYS A 33 -3.57 3.37 -0.96
C CYS A 33 -4.27 2.20 -1.67
N HIS A 34 -5.17 2.48 -2.63
CA HIS A 34 -5.88 1.43 -3.35
C HIS A 34 -4.95 0.53 -4.17
N LEU A 35 -3.99 1.12 -4.88
CA LEU A 35 -3.01 0.34 -5.66
C LEU A 35 -2.06 -0.44 -4.75
N ALA A 36 -1.66 0.14 -3.61
CA ALA A 36 -0.84 -0.53 -2.61
C ALA A 36 -1.57 -1.74 -1.97
N ASP A 37 -2.88 -1.64 -1.74
CA ASP A 37 -3.71 -2.77 -1.30
C ASP A 37 -3.75 -3.89 -2.33
N PHE A 38 -4.03 -3.57 -3.60
CA PHE A 38 -4.05 -4.60 -4.64
C PHE A 38 -2.68 -5.29 -4.80
N ALA A 39 -1.59 -4.52 -4.75
CA ALA A 39 -0.25 -5.09 -4.76
C ALA A 39 -0.03 -6.04 -3.57
N GLY A 40 -0.26 -5.57 -2.34
CA GLY A 40 -0.09 -6.39 -1.12
C GLY A 40 -0.98 -7.63 -1.08
N TRP A 41 -2.25 -7.52 -1.50
CA TRP A 41 -3.13 -8.68 -1.55
C TRP A 41 -2.77 -9.68 -2.64
N SER A 42 -2.14 -9.22 -3.73
CA SER A 42 -1.67 -10.10 -4.81
C SER A 42 -0.34 -10.78 -4.51
N ALA A 43 0.43 -10.24 -3.55
CA ALA A 43 1.74 -10.74 -3.14
C ALA A 43 1.86 -10.71 -1.59
N PRO A 44 1.06 -11.53 -0.87
CA PRO A 44 0.89 -11.42 0.58
C PRO A 44 2.14 -11.74 1.41
N ASP A 45 3.10 -12.46 0.82
CA ASP A 45 4.36 -12.84 1.49
C ASP A 45 5.56 -12.02 0.99
N ASP A 46 5.34 -11.06 0.08
CA ASP A 46 6.40 -10.24 -0.49
C ASP A 46 6.78 -9.09 0.46
N LYS A 47 7.93 -9.25 1.10
CA LYS A 47 8.44 -8.30 2.09
C LYS A 47 8.68 -6.91 1.51
N ALA A 48 9.11 -6.80 0.26
CA ALA A 48 9.40 -5.52 -0.36
C ALA A 48 8.11 -4.74 -0.65
N ILE A 49 7.09 -5.42 -1.19
CA ILE A 49 5.77 -4.84 -1.41
C ILE A 49 5.14 -4.40 -0.09
N HIS A 50 5.26 -5.21 0.96
CA HIS A 50 4.74 -4.84 2.27
C HIS A 50 5.50 -3.67 2.92
N ALA A 51 6.82 -3.56 2.70
CA ALA A 51 7.58 -2.38 3.12
C ALA A 51 7.09 -1.10 2.43
N ASP A 52 6.88 -1.14 1.11
CA ASP A 52 6.37 0.00 0.35
C ASP A 52 4.92 0.35 0.71
N ARG A 53 4.05 -0.66 0.92
CA ARG A 53 2.67 -0.46 1.40
C ARG A 53 2.65 0.27 2.74
N ALA A 54 3.56 -0.07 3.65
CA ALA A 54 3.69 0.64 4.93
C ALA A 54 4.06 2.12 4.74
N ILE A 55 4.97 2.43 3.81
CA ILE A 55 5.35 3.81 3.46
C ILE A 55 4.13 4.59 2.96
N VAL A 56 3.36 4.03 2.03
CA VAL A 56 2.14 4.65 1.49
C VAL A 56 1.12 4.95 2.60
N TYR A 57 0.87 3.99 3.49
CA TYR A 57 -0.08 4.18 4.58
C TYR A 57 0.40 5.16 5.64
N ASN A 58 1.68 5.17 5.97
CA ASN A 58 2.26 6.18 6.86
C ASN A 58 2.13 7.58 6.24
N LYS A 59 2.37 7.74 4.93
CA LYS A 59 2.17 9.02 4.25
C LYS A 59 0.70 9.45 4.26
N ARG A 60 -0.23 8.53 4.03
CA ARG A 60 -1.68 8.80 4.11
C ARG A 60 -2.09 9.23 5.51
N ARG A 61 -1.60 8.55 6.54
CA ARG A 61 -1.85 8.88 7.95
C ARG A 61 -1.43 10.32 8.28
N ASP A 62 -0.28 10.76 7.79
CA ASP A 62 0.30 12.05 8.16
C ASP A 62 -0.55 13.25 7.70
N VAL A 63 -1.38 13.07 6.66
CA VAL A 63 -2.26 14.13 6.13
C VAL A 63 -3.69 14.08 6.68
N GLU A 64 -4.05 13.04 7.44
CA GLU A 64 -5.39 12.93 8.02
C GLU A 64 -5.62 13.94 9.16
N MET A 65 -6.84 14.46 9.28
CA MET A 65 -7.22 15.32 10.41
C MET A 65 -7.79 14.51 11.57
N SER A 66 -8.56 13.46 11.28
CA SER A 66 -9.22 12.64 12.30
C SER A 66 -8.24 11.70 12.98
N LEU A 67 -8.25 11.68 14.32
CA LEU A 67 -7.49 10.69 15.11
C LEU A 67 -7.89 9.25 14.77
N MET A 68 -9.16 9.01 14.45
CA MET A 68 -9.65 7.70 14.03
C MET A 68 -9.01 7.28 12.70
N SER A 69 -9.03 8.15 11.69
CA SER A 69 -8.41 7.86 10.39
C SER A 69 -6.90 7.63 10.54
N LYS A 70 -6.22 8.43 11.37
CA LYS A 70 -4.80 8.21 11.69
C LYS A 70 -4.57 6.83 12.30
N GLY A 71 -5.44 6.40 13.20
CA GLY A 71 -5.40 5.06 13.82
C GLY A 71 -5.52 3.95 12.79
N ILE A 72 -6.49 4.05 11.87
CA ILE A 72 -6.74 3.04 10.82
C ILE A 72 -5.53 2.91 9.90
N PHE A 73 -5.02 4.02 9.35
CA PHE A 73 -3.87 3.95 8.44
C PHE A 73 -2.58 3.53 9.16
N LYS A 74 -2.40 3.89 10.43
CA LYS A 74 -1.29 3.38 11.24
C LYS A 74 -1.38 1.87 11.45
N ALA A 75 -2.58 1.33 11.69
CA ALA A 75 -2.77 -0.11 11.83
C ALA A 75 -2.42 -0.84 10.53
N ALA A 76 -2.91 -0.38 9.38
CA ALA A 76 -2.61 -0.96 8.07
C ALA A 76 -1.10 -0.90 7.72
N ALA A 77 -0.42 0.21 8.07
CA ALA A 77 1.03 0.31 7.93
C ALA A 77 1.73 -0.73 8.80
N ARG A 78 1.36 -0.83 10.09
CA ARG A 78 1.96 -1.78 11.03
C ARG A 78 1.77 -3.23 10.60
N GLU A 79 0.59 -3.61 10.13
CA GLU A 79 0.35 -4.96 9.58
C GLU A 79 1.34 -5.30 8.46
N SER A 80 1.63 -4.34 7.59
CA SER A 80 2.61 -4.54 6.50
C SER A 80 4.05 -4.54 7.02
N GLU A 81 4.37 -3.68 7.99
CA GLU A 81 5.68 -3.66 8.65
C GLU A 81 5.99 -5.01 9.32
N GLU A 82 5.00 -5.68 9.93
CA GLU A 82 5.20 -7.01 10.52
C GLU A 82 5.58 -8.07 9.48
N ILE A 83 5.00 -8.03 8.27
CA ILE A 83 5.31 -8.93 7.17
C ILE A 83 6.70 -8.62 6.59
N ALA A 84 7.06 -7.33 6.49
CA ALA A 84 8.32 -6.87 5.92
C ALA A 84 9.56 -7.18 6.79
N LYS A 85 9.39 -7.65 8.04
CA LYS A 85 10.50 -7.99 8.93
C LYS A 85 11.39 -9.11 8.34
N PRO A 86 12.71 -9.08 8.57
CA PRO A 86 13.64 -10.12 8.11
C PRO A 86 13.29 -11.54 8.56
#